data_AF-A0A845ZNM0-F1
#
_entry.id   AF-A0A845ZNM0-F1
#
_cell.length_a   1.000
_cell.length_b   1.000
_cell.length_c   1.000
_cell.angle_alpha   90.00
_cell.angle_beta   90.00
_cell.angle_gamma   90.00
#
_symmetry.space_group_name_H-M   'P 1'
#
loop_
_entity.id
_entity.type
_entity.pdbx_description
1 polymer ?
#
loop_
_entity_poly.entity_id
_entity_poly.type
_entity_poly.pdbx_seq_one_letter_code
_entity_poly.pdbx_strand_id
1 'polypeptide(L)'
;STGEQIACNIPCNHLIVCGVSNWAAIGLLTAVGLLRPDLKSKLTEGLTLETDKHILTTVVKEGPAVDGDTAVQELAVDTLPWEYHGKVLTEILEAAGLTKSV
;
A
#
# COMPACT_ATOMS: atom_id res chain seq x y z
N SER A 1 17.84 -22.24 -1.97
CA SER A 1 17.33 -20.90 -1.62
C SER A 1 17.49 -20.71 -0.12
N THR A 2 17.57 -19.47 0.37
CA THR A 2 17.65 -19.12 1.80
C THR A 2 16.30 -19.16 2.52
N GLY A 3 15.26 -19.71 1.88
CA GLY A 3 13.87 -19.67 2.35
C GLY A 3 13.66 -20.20 3.76
N GLU A 4 14.34 -21.29 4.13
CA GLU A 4 14.28 -21.85 5.49
C GLU A 4 14.84 -20.90 6.57
N GLN A 5 15.86 -20.10 6.23
CA GLN A 5 16.51 -19.19 7.17
C GLN A 5 15.72 -17.88 7.38
N ILE A 6 14.95 -17.46 6.38
CA ILE A 6 14.20 -16.18 6.39
C ILE A 6 12.71 -16.36 6.64
N ALA A 7 12.22 -17.61 6.74
CA ALA A 7 10.81 -17.88 7.01
C ALA A 7 10.40 -17.36 8.39
N CYS A 8 9.41 -16.48 8.42
CA CYS A 8 8.79 -16.04 9.66
C CYS A 8 7.92 -17.16 10.24
N ASN A 9 8.19 -17.57 11.49
CA ASN A 9 7.45 -18.63 12.19
C ASN A 9 6.37 -18.08 13.14
N ILE A 10 6.04 -16.79 13.05
CA ILE A 10 5.00 -16.17 13.87
C ILE A 10 3.63 -16.47 13.26
N PRO A 11 2.72 -17.15 13.98
CA PRO A 11 1.41 -17.51 13.45
C PRO A 11 0.49 -16.28 13.34
N CYS A 12 -0.43 -16.33 12.38
CA CYS A 12 -1.54 -15.39 12.25
C CYS A 12 -2.84 -16.16 11.94
N ASN A 13 -3.99 -15.62 12.35
CA ASN A 13 -5.28 -16.23 12.03
C ASN A 13 -5.64 -16.08 10.55
N HIS A 14 -5.24 -14.96 9.94
CA HIS A 14 -5.49 -14.64 8.55
C HIS A 14 -4.24 -13.97 7.97
N LEU A 15 -3.69 -14.54 6.89
CA LEU A 15 -2.52 -14.02 6.18
C LEU A 15 -2.97 -13.42 4.84
N ILE A 16 -2.51 -12.20 4.54
CA ILE A 16 -2.63 -11.60 3.21
C ILE A 16 -1.24 -11.55 2.59
N VAL A 17 -1.09 -12.19 1.44
CA VAL A 17 0.14 -12.16 0.64
C VAL A 17 -0.07 -11.23 -0.55
N CYS A 18 0.87 -10.33 -0.81
CA CYS A 18 0.83 -9.39 -1.93
C CYS A 18 2.24 -9.06 -2.39
N GLY A 19 2.36 -8.53 -3.62
CA GLY A 19 3.65 -8.11 -4.18
C GLY A 19 4.31 -6.97 -3.42
N VAL A 20 3.51 -6.08 -2.83
CA VAL A 20 3.94 -5.02 -1.90
C VAL A 20 2.96 -4.97 -0.74
N SER A 21 3.48 -4.91 0.49
CA SER A 21 2.65 -4.98 1.70
C SER A 21 1.64 -3.83 1.81
N ASN A 22 2.01 -2.62 1.36
CA ASN A 22 1.14 -1.44 1.31
C ASN A 22 -0.12 -1.71 0.46
N TRP A 23 0.01 -2.39 -0.68
CA TRP A 23 -1.13 -2.70 -1.55
C TRP A 23 -2.12 -3.66 -0.86
N ALA A 24 -1.63 -4.64 -0.11
CA ALA A 24 -2.48 -5.50 0.71
C ALA A 24 -3.25 -4.70 1.78
N ALA A 25 -2.60 -3.75 2.44
CA ALA A 25 -3.24 -2.91 3.46
C ALA A 25 -4.36 -2.05 2.86
N ILE A 26 -4.10 -1.39 1.72
CA ILE A 26 -5.12 -0.59 1.03
C ILE A 26 -6.25 -1.49 0.49
N GLY A 27 -5.91 -2.63 -0.12
CA GLY A 27 -6.90 -3.60 -0.60
C GLY A 27 -7.79 -4.15 0.51
N LEU A 28 -7.24 -4.40 1.70
CA LEU A 28 -8.02 -4.82 2.87
C LEU A 28 -8.97 -3.70 3.32
N LEU A 29 -8.47 -2.46 3.44
CA LEU A 29 -9.27 -1.30 3.86
C LEU A 29 -10.44 -1.06 2.90
N THR A 30 -10.19 -1.12 1.59
CA THR A 30 -11.23 -0.92 0.58
C THR A 30 -12.22 -2.09 0.54
N ALA A 31 -11.76 -3.34 0.69
CA ALA A 31 -12.64 -4.51 0.79
C ALA A 31 -13.58 -4.41 2.01
N VAL A 32 -13.07 -3.98 3.17
CA VAL A 32 -13.92 -3.73 4.35
C VAL A 32 -14.92 -2.61 4.06
N GLY A 33 -14.51 -1.54 3.39
CA GLY A 33 -15.43 -0.46 2.96
C GLY A 33 -16.55 -0.94 2.04
N LEU A 34 -16.28 -1.91 1.15
CA LEU A 34 -17.31 -2.52 0.30
C LEU A 34 -18.27 -3.41 1.10
N LEU A 35 -17.77 -4.17 2.08
CA LEU A 35 -18.57 -5.03 2.95
C LEU A 35 -19.35 -4.25 4.02
N ARG A 36 -18.91 -3.03 4.35
CA ARG A 36 -19.52 -2.12 5.32
C ARG A 36 -19.80 -0.75 4.69
N PRO A 37 -20.83 -0.65 3.82
CA PRO A 37 -21.18 0.61 3.15
C PRO A 37 -21.46 1.77 4.14
N ASP A 38 -21.96 1.44 5.34
CA ASP A 38 -22.21 2.39 6.42
C ASP A 38 -20.93 3.03 6.98
N LEU A 39 -19.78 2.36 6.84
CA LEU A 39 -18.47 2.85 7.27
C LEU A 39 -17.58 3.29 6.11
N LYS A 40 -17.92 2.95 4.86
CA LYS A 40 -17.08 3.16 3.68
C LYS A 40 -16.44 4.55 3.65
N SER A 41 -17.26 5.60 3.72
CA SER A 41 -16.78 6.98 3.65
C SER A 41 -15.78 7.34 4.75
N LYS A 42 -15.94 6.80 5.96
CA LYS A 42 -15.03 7.06 7.09
C LYS A 42 -13.73 6.27 6.95
N LEU A 43 -13.82 5.02 6.50
CA LEU A 43 -12.66 4.15 6.31
C LEU A 43 -11.76 4.62 5.18
N THR A 44 -12.34 5.20 4.13
CA THR A 44 -11.60 5.66 2.94
C THR A 44 -11.36 7.16 2.93
N GLU A 45 -11.63 7.84 4.06
CA GLU A 45 -11.38 9.27 4.19
C GLU A 45 -9.87 9.56 4.06
N GLY A 46 -9.51 10.46 3.16
CA GLY A 46 -8.10 10.79 2.88
C GLY A 46 -7.33 9.73 2.09
N LEU A 47 -7.96 8.63 1.71
CA LEU A 47 -7.32 7.61 0.87
C LEU A 47 -7.28 8.09 -0.59
N THR A 48 -6.24 8.84 -0.93
CA THR A 48 -6.01 9.40 -2.27
C THR A 48 -4.57 9.21 -2.70
N LEU A 49 -4.31 9.24 -4.01
CA LEU A 49 -2.94 9.21 -4.55
C LEU A 49 -2.10 10.38 -4.03
N GLU A 50 -2.70 11.55 -3.85
CA GLU A 50 -2.01 12.74 -3.34
C GLU A 50 -1.60 12.56 -1.88
N THR A 51 -2.48 12.00 -1.05
CA THR A 51 -2.17 11.70 0.35
C THR A 51 -1.08 10.64 0.46
N ASP A 52 -1.16 9.58 -0.33
CA ASP A 52 -0.16 8.51 -0.33
C ASP A 52 1.22 9.02 -0.81
N LYS A 53 1.24 9.80 -1.91
CA LYS A 53 2.47 10.47 -2.38
C LYS A 53 3.05 11.42 -1.35
N HIS A 54 2.18 12.15 -0.63
CA HIS A 54 2.61 13.06 0.43
C HIS A 54 3.27 12.29 1.57
N ILE A 55 2.65 11.20 2.03
CA ILE A 55 3.22 10.31 3.06
C ILE A 55 4.58 9.78 2.61
N LEU A 56 4.68 9.21 1.40
CA LEU A 56 5.94 8.71 0.86
C LEU A 56 7.02 9.80 0.81
N THR A 57 6.65 10.97 0.31
CA THR A 57 7.56 12.12 0.23
C THR A 57 8.07 12.53 1.60
N THR A 58 7.19 12.61 2.59
CA THR A 58 7.54 12.98 3.96
C THR A 58 8.46 11.95 4.60
N VAL A 59 8.13 10.64 4.54
CA VAL A 59 8.96 9.62 5.20
C VAL A 59 10.34 9.46 4.57
N VAL A 60 10.49 9.74 3.27
CA VAL A 60 11.77 9.67 2.54
C VAL A 60 12.59 10.94 2.68
N LYS A 61 11.99 12.13 2.47
CA LYS A 61 12.75 13.40 2.42
C LYS A 61 12.96 14.05 3.77
N GLU A 62 11.99 13.88 4.68
CA GLU A 62 12.02 14.47 6.02
C GLU A 62 12.32 13.42 7.09
N GLY A 63 12.07 12.14 6.77
CA GLY A 63 12.38 11.00 7.62
C GLY A 63 13.60 10.20 7.16
N PRO A 64 13.91 9.10 7.85
CA PRO A 64 15.04 8.23 7.53
C PRO A 64 14.69 7.11 6.54
N ALA A 65 13.49 7.10 5.95
CA ALA A 65 13.04 5.95 5.16
C ALA A 65 13.89 5.79 3.89
N VAL A 66 14.27 4.55 3.62
CA VAL A 66 15.01 4.12 2.43
C VAL A 66 14.29 2.94 1.80
N ASP A 67 14.54 2.70 0.52
CA ASP A 67 14.15 1.44 -0.11
C ASP A 67 14.86 0.24 0.55
N GLY A 68 14.13 -0.87 0.71
CA GLY A 68 14.61 -2.05 1.44
C GLY A 68 15.68 -2.85 0.70
N ASP A 69 15.79 -2.73 -0.62
CA ASP A 69 16.78 -3.44 -1.44
C ASP A 69 17.98 -2.54 -1.76
N THR A 70 17.73 -1.30 -2.19
CA THR A 70 18.80 -0.38 -2.61
C THR A 70 19.44 0.39 -1.44
N ALA A 71 18.75 0.48 -0.29
CA ALA A 71 19.12 1.33 0.84
C ALA A 71 19.25 2.83 0.48
N VAL A 72 18.60 3.26 -0.60
CA VAL A 72 18.59 4.66 -1.07
C VAL A 72 17.33 5.39 -0.59
N GLN A 73 17.49 6.65 -0.20
CA GLN A 73 16.36 7.56 0.03
C GLN A 73 15.78 8.02 -1.31
N GLU A 74 14.85 7.24 -1.85
CA GLU A 74 14.17 7.55 -3.11
C GLU A 74 12.66 7.40 -2.98
N LEU A 75 11.91 8.06 -3.87
CA LEU A 75 10.44 7.97 -3.90
C LEU A 75 10.01 6.66 -4.58
N ALA A 76 10.30 5.55 -3.91
CA ALA A 76 9.95 4.19 -4.33
C ALA A 76 9.44 3.35 -3.15
N VAL A 77 8.75 2.27 -3.47
CA VAL A 77 8.32 1.24 -2.51
C VAL A 77 8.70 -0.12 -3.09
N ASP A 78 9.51 -0.91 -2.38
CA ASP A 78 10.03 -2.20 -2.84
C ASP A 78 10.64 -2.11 -4.25
N THR A 79 11.52 -1.13 -4.47
CA THR A 79 12.19 -0.77 -5.74
C THR A 79 11.29 -0.22 -6.84
N LEU A 80 9.97 -0.12 -6.60
CA LEU A 80 9.02 0.37 -7.58
C LEU A 80 8.87 1.90 -7.45
N PRO A 81 9.19 2.69 -8.49
CA PRO A 81 8.99 4.13 -8.47
C PRO A 81 7.54 4.50 -8.17
N TRP A 82 7.34 5.68 -7.59
CA TRP A 82 6.02 6.19 -7.24
C TRP A 82 5.01 6.10 -8.40
N GLU A 83 5.43 6.32 -9.65
CA GLU A 83 4.55 6.24 -10.82
C GLU A 83 3.97 4.84 -11.03
N TYR A 84 4.72 3.79 -10.70
CA TYR A 84 4.22 2.42 -10.76
C TYR A 84 3.32 2.12 -9.56
N HIS A 85 3.76 2.48 -8.36
CA HIS A 85 2.97 2.31 -7.13
C HIS A 85 1.60 2.99 -7.25
N GLY A 86 1.56 4.24 -7.71
CA GLY A 86 0.35 5.02 -7.89
C GLY A 86 -0.62 4.45 -8.95
N LYS A 87 -0.11 3.74 -9.98
CA LYS A 87 -0.96 3.01 -10.93
C LYS A 87 -1.70 1.87 -10.24
N VAL A 88 -0.99 1.06 -9.46
CA VAL A 88 -1.61 -0.04 -8.71
C VAL A 88 -2.62 0.48 -7.68
N LEU A 89 -2.30 1.58 -6.99
CA LEU A 89 -3.26 2.24 -6.11
C LEU A 89 -4.51 2.70 -6.86
N THR A 90 -4.35 3.30 -8.05
CA THR A 90 -5.49 3.68 -8.90
C THR A 90 -6.41 2.49 -9.16
N GLU A 91 -5.84 1.35 -9.59
CA GLU A 91 -6.61 0.13 -9.87
C GLU A 91 -7.37 -0.38 -8.61
N ILE A 92 -6.74 -0.35 -7.44
CA ILE A 92 -7.38 -0.76 -6.18
C ILE A 92 -8.54 0.19 -5.82
N LEU A 93 -8.35 1.50 -5.99
CA LEU A 93 -9.37 2.50 -5.69
C LEU A 93 -10.54 2.46 -6.70
N GLU A 94 -10.26 2.19 -7.97
CA GLU A 94 -11.27 2.00 -9.00
C GLU A 94 -12.10 0.75 -8.73
N ALA A 95 -11.46 -0.37 -8.39
CA ALA A 95 -12.16 -1.59 -7.99
C ALA A 95 -13.06 -1.39 -6.76
N ALA A 96 -12.71 -0.44 -5.89
CA ALA A 96 -13.49 -0.04 -4.73
C ALA A 96 -14.58 1.01 -5.05
N GLY A 97 -14.65 1.52 -6.27
CA GLY A 97 -15.55 2.61 -6.67
C GLY A 97 -15.27 3.92 -5.94
N LEU A 98 -14.00 4.23 -5.67
CA LEU A 98 -13.54 5.44 -4.98
C LEU A 98 -12.97 6.50 -5.94
N THR A 99 -12.56 6.09 -7.13
CA THR A 99 -12.17 6.95 -8.24
C THR A 99 -13.17 6.80 -9.38
N LYS A 100 -13.37 7.85 -10.18
CA LYS A 100 -14.18 7.76 -11.41
C LYS A 100 -13.35 7.05 -12.46
N SER A 101 -13.88 5.97 -13.05
CA SER A 101 -13.33 5.39 -14.28
C SER A 101 -13.25 6.50 -15.34
N VAL A 102 -12.08 6.68 -15.94
CA VAL A 102 -11.89 7.56 -17.11
C VAL A 102 -12.62 6.99 -18.31
#